data_AF-A0A356WG08-F1
#
_entry.id   AF-A0A356WG08-F1
#
_cell.length_a   1.000
_cell.length_b   1.000
_cell.length_c   1.000
_cell.angle_alpha   90.00
_cell.angle_beta   90.00
_cell.angle_gamma   90.00
#
_symmetry.space_group_name_H-M   'P 1'
#
loop_
_entity.id
_entity.type
_entity.pdbx_description
1 polymer ?
#
loop_
_entity_poly.entity_id
_entity_poly.type
_entity_poly.pdbx_seq_one_letter_code
_entity_poly.pdbx_strand_id
1 'polypeptide(L)' 'MFPGAIAQDAPNRPAVIMATSGQVISFKELDEGANRLSQVLRNAGLNVGDHIAFCIENHPRYFEI' A
#
# COMPACT_ATOMS: atom_id res chain seq x y z
N MET A 1 11.03 -3.63 -3.43
CA MET A 1 11.22 -2.82 -2.21
C MET A 1 10.05 -3.13 -1.29
N PHE A 2 10.27 -3.50 -0.03
CA PHE A 2 9.21 -3.93 0.90
C PHE A 2 8.92 -2.79 1.90
N PRO A 3 7.71 -2.19 1.91
CA PRO A 3 7.38 -1.05 2.77
C PRO A 3 7.61 -1.35 4.25
N GLY A 4 7.31 -2.58 4.69
CA GLY A 4 7.47 -3.00 6.08
C GLY A 4 8.88 -2.90 6.64
N ALA A 5 9.92 -3.08 5.81
CA ALA A 5 11.31 -2.92 6.28
C ALA A 5 11.61 -1.46 6.65
N ILE A 6 11.12 -0.52 5.84
CA ILE A 6 11.29 0.91 6.09
C ILE A 6 10.34 1.37 7.20
N ALA A 7 9.15 0.78 7.31
CA ALA A 7 8.21 1.06 8.39
C ALA A 7 8.79 0.69 9.77
N GLN A 8 9.62 -0.35 9.85
CA GLN A 8 10.32 -0.72 11.09
C GLN A 8 11.38 0.31 11.49
N ASP A 9 12.20 0.76 10.53
CA ASP A 9 13.32 1.67 10.80
C ASP A 9 12.91 3.15 10.87
N ALA A 10 11.91 3.56 10.07
CA ALA A 10 11.51 4.94 9.87
C ALA A 10 9.99 5.06 9.63
N PRO A 11 9.14 4.72 10.61
CA PRO A 11 7.68 4.60 10.45
C PRO A 11 7.01 5.88 9.94
N ASN A 12 7.46 7.04 10.44
CA ASN A 12 6.85 8.34 10.13
C ASN A 12 7.42 9.00 8.88
N ARG A 13 8.38 8.37 8.20
CA ARG A 13 8.96 8.92 6.97
C ARG A 13 7.87 8.94 5.88
N PRO A 14 7.72 10.04 5.12
CA PRO A 14 6.80 10.09 3.99
C PRO A 14 7.15 9.01 2.96
N ALA A 15 6.17 8.17 2.63
CA ALA A 15 6.26 7.15 1.59
C ALA A 15 5.58 7.62 0.30
N VAL A 16 4.43 8.28 0.42
CA VAL A 16 3.67 8.86 -0.70
C VAL A 16 3.32 10.29 -0.37
N ILE A 17 3.52 11.19 -1.33
CA ILE A 17 3.07 12.58 -1.27
C ILE A 17 2.22 12.82 -2.53
N MET A 18 0.91 13.02 -2.35
CA MET A 18 0.03 13.38 -3.45
C MET A 18 0.22 14.84 -3.81
N ALA A 19 0.78 15.09 -4.99
CA ALA A 19 1.09 16.44 -5.44
C ALA A 19 -0.15 17.36 -5.52
N THR A 20 -1.29 16.80 -5.91
CA THR A 20 -2.53 17.58 -6.12
C THR A 20 -3.27 17.91 -4.83
N SER A 21 -3.29 17.00 -3.84
CA SER A 21 -4.02 17.19 -2.59
C SER A 21 -3.14 17.57 -1.39
N GLY A 22 -1.81 17.43 -1.51
CA GLY A 22 -0.88 17.56 -0.39
C GLY A 22 -0.98 16.41 0.63
N GLN A 23 -1.80 15.39 0.38
CA GLN A 23 -1.92 14.24 1.27
C GLN A 23 -0.60 13.49 1.36
N VAL A 24 -0.17 13.20 2.59
CA VAL A 24 1.02 12.41 2.88
C VAL A 24 0.60 11.09 3.50
N ILE A 25 1.20 10.00 3.01
CA ILE A 25 1.11 8.68 3.63
C ILE A 25 2.52 8.29 4.08
N SER A 26 2.65 7.93 5.36
CA SER A 26 3.88 7.44 5.95
C SER A 26 4.16 5.98 5.61
N PHE A 27 5.41 5.52 5.76
CA PHE A 27 5.75 4.11 5.54
C PHE A 27 4.95 3.16 6.44
N LYS A 28 4.66 3.56 7.68
CA LYS A 28 3.81 2.79 8.59
C LYS A 28 2.38 2.63 8.05
N GLU A 29 1.74 3.74 7.67
CA GLU A 29 0.37 3.71 7.14
C GLU A 29 0.27 2.90 5.84
N LEU A 30 1.30 3.01 4.99
CA LEU A 30 1.40 2.24 3.75
C LEU A 30 1.47 0.73 4.01
N ASP A 31 2.35 0.30 4.93
CA ASP A 31 2.49 -1.11 5.29
C ASP A 31 1.21 -1.67 5.93
N GLU A 32 0.57 -0.91 6.81
CA GLU A 32 -0.71 -1.29 7.40
C GLU A 32 -1.82 -1.40 6.32
N GLY A 33 -1.84 -0.49 5.35
CA GLY A 33 -2.76 -0.52 4.20
C GLY A 33 -2.56 -1.75 3.32
N ALA A 34 -1.31 -2.03 2.96
CA ALA A 34 -0.94 -3.19 2.15
C ALA A 34 -1.27 -4.51 2.85
N ASN A 35 -1.05 -4.59 4.18
CA ASN A 35 -1.42 -5.75 4.98
C ASN A 35 -2.94 -5.96 5.03
N ARG A 36 -3.74 -4.88 5.17
CA ARG A 36 -5.20 -4.99 5.09
C ARG A 36 -5.67 -5.50 3.74
N LEU A 37 -5.12 -4.97 2.64
CA LEU A 37 -5.46 -5.43 1.30
C LEU A 37 -5.08 -6.90 1.10
N SER A 38 -3.88 -7.29 1.54
CA SER A 38 -3.39 -8.67 1.45
C SER A 38 -4.33 -9.66 2.15
N GLN A 39 -4.88 -9.29 3.31
CA GLN A 39 -5.87 -10.12 4.01
C GLN A 39 -7.18 -10.22 3.23
N VAL A 40 -7.67 -9.12 2.64
CA VAL A 40 -8.88 -9.14 1.80
C VAL A 40 -8.68 -10.05 0.59
N LEU A 41 -7.55 -9.94 -0.11
CA LEU A 41 -7.24 -10.76 -1.28
C LEU A 41 -7.11 -12.24 -0.91
N ARG A 42 -6.42 -12.55 0.19
CA ARG A 42 -6.34 -13.92 0.71
C ARG A 42 -7.72 -14.50 1.04
N ASN A 43 -8.58 -13.71 1.69
CA ASN A 43 -9.95 -14.12 2.00
C ASN A 43 -10.82 -14.29 0.75
N ALA A 44 -10.51 -13.58 -0.33
CA ALA A 44 -11.16 -13.74 -1.63
C ALA A 44 -10.64 -14.96 -2.42
N GLY A 45 -9.70 -15.74 -1.87
CA GLY A 45 -9.18 -16.96 -2.46
C GLY A 45 -7.94 -16.78 -3.32
N LEU A 46 -7.35 -15.57 -3.35
CA LEU A 46 -6.14 -15.31 -4.12
C LEU A 46 -4.90 -15.99 -3.53
N ASN A 47 -4.07 -16.53 -4.41
CA ASN A 47 -2.83 -17.22 -4.09
C ASN A 47 -1.63 -16.57 -4.79
N VAL A 48 -0.45 -16.97 -4.32
CA VAL A 48 0.80 -16.57 -4.95
C VAL A 48 0.82 -17.11 -6.39
N GLY A 49 1.01 -16.22 -7.35
CA GLY A 49 0.98 -16.53 -8.79
C GLY A 49 -0.31 -16.13 -9.50
N ASP A 50 -1.37 -15.81 -8.76
CA ASP A 50 -2.61 -15.30 -9.36
C ASP A 50 -2.45 -13.86 -9.86
N HIS A 51 -3.31 -13.48 -10.81
CA HIS A 51 -3.31 -12.14 -11.41
C HIS A 51 -4.51 -11.32 -10.95
N ILE A 52 -4.29 -10.02 -10.74
CA ILE A 52 -5.33 -9.04 -10.45
C ILE A 52 -5.22 -7.93 -11.49
N ALA A 53 -6.36 -7.52 -12.06
CA ALA A 53 -6.45 -6.32 -12.86
C ALA A 53 -6.93 -5.16 -11.99
N PHE A 54 -6.31 -3.99 -12.14
CA PHE A 54 -6.72 -2.76 -11.46
C PHE A 54 -7.16 -1.73 -12.50
N CYS A 55 -8.39 -1.21 -12.33
CA CYS A 55 -8.92 -0.11 -13.12
C CYS A 55 -9.35 0.99 -12.14
N ILE A 56 -8.40 1.86 -11.79
CA ILE A 56 -8.57 2.89 -10.78
C ILE A 56 -7.89 4.18 -11.24
N GLU A 57 -8.38 5.30 -10.72
CA GLU A 57 -7.77 6.61 -10.93
C GLU A 57 -6.42 6.75 -10.22
N ASN A 58 -5.70 7.84 -10.50
CA ASN A 58 -4.48 8.17 -9.76
C ASN A 58 -4.83 8.55 -8.31
N HIS A 59 -4.79 7.55 -7.44
CA HIS A 59 -5.20 7.66 -6.05
C HIS A 59 -4.06 7.18 -5.13
N PRO A 60 -3.81 7.83 -3.98
CA PRO A 60 -2.69 7.48 -3.10
C PRO A 60 -2.73 6.04 -2.57
N ARG A 61 -3.92 5.43 -2.51
CA ARG A 61 -4.08 4.03 -2.09
C ARG A 61 -3.63 3.02 -3.15
N TYR A 62 -3.36 3.44 -4.38
CA TYR A 62 -2.73 2.58 -5.38
C TYR A 62 -1.40 1.98 -4.88
N PHE A 63 -0.67 2.71 -4.04
CA PHE A 63 0.60 2.25 -3.50
C PHE A 63 0.45 1.17 -2.40
N GLU A 64 -0.77 0.90 -1.92
CA GLU A 64 -1.06 -0.20 -0.97
C GLU A 64 -1.13 -1.58 -1.68
N ILE A 65 -1.01 -1.64 -3.00
CA ILE A 65 -1.12 -2.87 -3.82
C ILE A 65 0.22 -3.61 -3.90
#